data_AF-A0AAN8PXM7-F1
#
_entry.id   AF-A0AAN8PXM7-F1
#
_cell.length_a   1.000
_cell.length_b   1.000
_cell.length_c   1.000
_cell.angle_alpha   90.00
_cell.angle_beta   90.00
_cell.angle_gamma   90.00
#
_symmetry.space_group_name_H-M   'P 1'
#
loop_
_entity.id
_entity.type
_entity.pdbx_description
1 polymer ?
#
loop_
_entity_poly.entity_id
_entity_poly.type
_entity_poly.pdbx_seq_one_letter_code
_entity_poly.pdbx_strand_id
1 'polypeptide(L)'
;MKRAVMAIWKHRAKDHSDCEDWCPSKSGQGNKDQHALPKFVCDEIKPIFEALSADKLLEKCAHGGTQNTNESFHNMIWERCPKTTFVGRRRLELAVHDATISFNEGELARLTIFEVLKLSAGRYLKVGLNLLDQKRLKNAYVPGQNRTLKARRTRAQQSKAQQNDQNYSSGKY
;
A
#
# COMPACT_ATOMS: atom_id res chain seq x y z
N MET A 1 15.88 -12.00 -3.86
CA MET A 1 15.18 -11.57 -2.63
C MET A 1 15.67 -12.30 -1.37
N LYS A 2 15.88 -13.62 -1.39
CA LYS A 2 16.37 -14.40 -0.23
C LYS A 2 17.61 -13.81 0.44
N ARG A 3 18.64 -13.49 -0.36
CA ARG A 3 19.87 -12.82 0.11
C ARG A 3 19.58 -11.50 0.81
N ALA A 4 18.68 -10.67 0.26
CA ALA A 4 18.33 -9.38 0.84
C ALA A 4 17.59 -9.51 2.19
N VAL A 5 16.70 -10.49 2.34
CA VAL A 5 16.02 -10.78 3.62
C VAL A 5 17.04 -11.22 4.67
N MET A 6 17.95 -12.13 4.32
CA MET A 6 18.99 -12.61 5.23
C MET A 6 20.05 -11.54 5.54
N ALA A 7 20.32 -10.62 4.62
CA ALA A 7 21.21 -9.48 4.84
C ALA A 7 20.71 -8.57 5.98
N ILE A 8 19.40 -8.43 6.16
CA ILE A 8 18.81 -7.66 7.27
C ILE A 8 19.13 -8.34 8.60
N TRP A 9 18.93 -9.66 8.70
CA TRP A 9 19.27 -10.42 9.90
C TRP A 9 20.77 -10.35 10.22
N LYS A 10 21.62 -10.59 9.21
CA LYS A 10 23.09 -10.50 9.33
C LYS A 10 23.54 -9.14 9.84
N HIS A 11 22.99 -8.07 9.28
CA HIS A 11 23.27 -6.71 9.73
C HIS A 11 22.94 -6.50 11.22
N ARG A 12 21.82 -7.05 11.70
CA ARG A 12 21.45 -7.01 13.13
C ARG A 12 22.38 -7.87 13.99
N ALA A 13 22.98 -8.91 13.43
CA ALA A 13 23.98 -9.76 14.07
C ALA A 13 25.43 -9.24 13.93
N LYS A 14 25.62 -7.97 13.51
CA LYS A 14 26.93 -7.33 13.25
C LYS A 14 27.71 -7.93 12.06
N ASP A 15 27.06 -8.75 11.25
CA ASP A 15 27.63 -9.26 10.00
C ASP A 15 27.17 -8.37 8.84
N HIS A 16 28.12 -7.60 8.28
CA HIS A 16 27.87 -6.68 7.18
C HIS A 16 28.21 -7.26 5.79
N SER A 17 28.53 -8.55 5.69
CA SER A 17 28.96 -9.21 4.44
C SER A 17 27.96 -9.01 3.29
N ASP A 18 26.67 -9.18 3.58
CA ASP A 18 25.60 -9.14 2.57
C ASP A 18 24.85 -7.79 2.52
N CYS A 19 25.33 -6.78 3.24
CA CYS A 19 24.71 -5.46 3.26
C CYS A 19 24.75 -4.79 1.87
N GLU A 20 23.68 -4.10 1.48
CA GLU A 20 23.63 -3.30 0.25
C GLU A 20 23.71 -1.79 0.59
N ASP A 21 23.33 -0.90 -0.33
CA ASP A 21 23.55 0.55 -0.23
C ASP A 21 22.79 1.24 0.93
N TRP A 22 21.87 0.53 1.57
CA TRP A 22 21.14 1.00 2.74
C TRP A 22 21.98 0.94 4.03
N CYS A 23 23.11 0.23 4.03
CA CYS A 23 23.94 0.06 5.22
C CYS A 23 24.88 1.25 5.44
N PRO A 24 24.84 1.90 6.62
CA PRO A 24 25.70 3.05 6.92
C PRO A 24 27.20 2.74 6.85
N SER A 25 27.58 1.47 7.10
CA SER A 25 28.97 1.02 6.99
C SER A 25 29.53 1.06 5.57
N LYS A 26 28.68 1.07 4.53
CA LYS A 26 29.11 1.22 3.13
C LYS A 26 29.12 2.67 2.67
N SER A 27 28.32 3.55 3.29
CA SER A 27 28.24 4.98 2.97
C SER A 27 29.21 5.85 3.79
N GLY A 28 29.98 5.27 4.71
CA GLY A 28 31.01 5.98 5.48
C GLY A 28 30.49 6.94 6.56
N GLN A 29 29.19 6.87 6.88
CA GLN A 29 28.55 7.74 7.87
C GLN A 29 27.90 6.89 8.97
N GLY A 30 28.24 7.14 10.24
CA GLY A 30 27.55 6.55 11.40
C GLY A 30 28.22 5.32 12.02
N ASN A 31 27.77 4.96 13.23
CA ASN A 31 28.27 3.80 13.96
C ASN A 31 27.70 2.51 13.33
N LYS A 32 28.60 1.61 12.92
CA LYS A 32 28.29 0.35 12.21
C LYS A 32 27.36 -0.56 13.01
N ASP A 33 27.44 -0.49 14.34
CA ASP A 33 26.74 -1.37 15.28
C ASP A 33 25.56 -0.69 16.00
N GLN A 34 25.18 0.53 15.62
CA GLN A 34 24.16 1.32 16.34
C GLN A 34 22.82 0.58 16.53
N HIS A 35 22.52 -0.38 15.65
CA HIS A 35 21.26 -1.13 15.62
C HIS A 35 21.44 -2.64 15.75
N ALA A 36 22.63 -3.09 16.17
CA ALA A 36 22.91 -4.49 16.43
C ALA A 36 22.10 -4.99 17.63
N LEU A 37 21.59 -6.22 17.52
CA LEU A 37 20.86 -6.88 18.59
C LEU A 37 21.79 -7.82 19.36
N PRO A 38 21.53 -8.08 20.66
CA PRO A 38 22.24 -9.10 21.40
C PRO A 38 22.14 -10.46 20.71
N LYS A 39 23.20 -11.28 20.83
CA LYS A 39 23.28 -12.59 20.15
C LYS A 39 22.07 -13.48 20.43
N PHE A 40 21.63 -13.56 21.69
CA PHE A 40 20.46 -14.37 22.05
C PHE A 40 19.19 -13.94 21.31
N VAL A 41 18.97 -12.64 21.08
CA VAL A 41 17.82 -12.14 20.30
C VAL A 41 17.98 -12.52 18.84
N CYS A 42 19.19 -12.37 18.28
CA CYS A 42 19.47 -12.75 16.90
C CYS A 42 19.23 -14.23 16.64
N ASP A 43 19.63 -15.09 17.58
CA ASP A 43 19.45 -16.54 17.49
C ASP A 43 17.95 -16.91 17.53
N GLU A 44 17.17 -16.28 18.42
CA GLU A 44 15.71 -16.48 18.52
C GLU A 44 14.93 -16.00 17.28
N ILE A 45 15.33 -14.87 16.68
CA ILE A 45 14.63 -14.33 15.49
C ILE A 45 15.12 -14.94 14.17
N LYS A 46 16.27 -15.61 14.16
CA LYS A 46 16.82 -16.27 12.96
C LYS A 46 15.81 -17.20 12.25
N PRO A 47 15.11 -18.12 12.93
CA PRO A 47 14.12 -18.99 12.27
C PRO A 47 13.00 -18.19 11.59
N ILE A 48 12.63 -17.02 12.13
CA ILE A 48 11.65 -16.12 11.51
C ILE A 48 12.19 -15.60 10.17
N PHE A 49 13.44 -15.12 10.14
CA PHE A 49 14.06 -14.66 8.89
C PHE A 49 14.24 -15.79 7.88
N GLU A 50 14.61 -16.99 8.32
CA GLU A 50 14.71 -18.17 7.46
C GLU A 50 13.34 -18.51 6.84
N ALA A 51 12.26 -18.51 7.64
CA ALA A 51 10.89 -18.70 7.16
C ALA A 51 10.46 -17.57 6.19
N LEU A 52 10.82 -16.32 6.48
CA LEU A 52 10.56 -15.18 5.59
C LEU A 52 11.36 -15.26 4.28
N SER A 53 12.46 -16.01 4.27
CA SER A 53 13.33 -16.21 3.12
C SER A 53 12.89 -17.39 2.23
N ALA A 54 11.81 -18.09 2.59
CA ALA A 54 11.27 -19.22 1.83
C ALA A 54 10.77 -18.78 0.45
N ASP A 55 11.13 -19.55 -0.60
CA ASP A 55 10.86 -19.17 -1.99
C ASP A 55 9.35 -18.96 -2.25
N LYS A 56 8.49 -19.81 -1.68
CA LYS A 56 7.03 -19.68 -1.77
C LYS A 56 6.49 -18.36 -1.21
N LEU A 57 7.15 -17.78 -0.20
CA LEU A 57 6.74 -16.50 0.36
C LEU A 57 7.25 -15.35 -0.51
N LEU A 58 8.50 -15.45 -0.96
CA LEU A 58 9.13 -14.43 -1.79
C LEU A 58 8.53 -14.33 -3.18
N GLU A 59 8.03 -15.44 -3.74
CA GLU A 59 7.30 -15.46 -5.02
C GLU A 59 6.07 -14.56 -4.98
N LYS A 60 5.33 -14.55 -3.85
CA LYS A 60 4.19 -13.64 -3.64
C LYS A 60 4.60 -12.16 -3.67
N CYS A 61 5.82 -11.86 -3.19
CA CYS A 61 6.38 -10.51 -3.22
C CYS A 61 6.93 -10.12 -4.60
N ALA A 62 7.20 -11.07 -5.49
CA ALA A 62 7.76 -10.82 -6.82
C ALA A 62 6.77 -10.07 -7.73
N HIS A 63 5.47 -10.23 -7.50
CA HIS A 63 4.42 -9.53 -8.25
C HIS A 63 4.38 -8.03 -7.98
N GLY A 64 5.09 -7.52 -6.96
CA GLY A 64 5.15 -6.08 -6.66
C GLY A 64 3.81 -5.46 -6.24
N GLY A 65 2.80 -6.30 -5.94
CA GLY A 65 1.52 -5.86 -5.41
C GLY A 65 1.69 -5.24 -4.03
N THR A 66 0.94 -4.17 -3.75
CA THR A 66 0.94 -3.58 -2.41
C THR A 66 0.22 -4.52 -1.44
N GLN A 67 0.83 -4.81 -0.29
CA GLN A 67 0.27 -5.70 0.74
C GLN A 67 -1.05 -5.19 1.39
N ASN A 68 -1.59 -4.05 0.96
CA ASN A 68 -2.75 -3.44 1.60
C ASN A 68 -3.99 -3.37 0.68
N THR A 69 -4.56 -4.54 0.41
CA THR A 69 -5.86 -4.70 -0.28
C THR A 69 -6.97 -3.91 0.43
N ASN A 70 -6.92 -3.85 1.76
CA ASN A 70 -7.92 -3.15 2.58
C ASN A 70 -7.85 -1.62 2.40
N GLU A 71 -6.65 -1.03 2.33
CA GLU A 71 -6.49 0.39 2.00
C GLU A 71 -7.06 0.72 0.62
N SER A 72 -6.82 -0.16 -0.37
CA SER A 72 -7.38 0.05 -1.71
C SER A 72 -8.90 -0.02 -1.72
N PHE A 73 -9.49 -0.98 -1.00
CA PHE A 73 -10.94 -1.11 -0.86
C PHE A 73 -11.53 0.11 -0.15
N HIS A 74 -10.94 0.50 0.99
CA HIS A 74 -11.41 1.66 1.72
C HIS A 74 -11.30 2.96 0.91
N ASN A 75 -10.23 3.13 0.14
CA ASN A 75 -10.09 4.26 -0.78
C ASN A 75 -11.24 4.34 -1.77
N MET A 76 -11.69 3.18 -2.28
CA MET A 76 -12.86 3.11 -3.17
C MET A 76 -14.17 3.49 -2.49
N ILE A 77 -14.35 3.17 -1.21
CA ILE A 77 -15.49 3.65 -0.42
C ILE A 77 -15.42 5.17 -0.29
N TRP A 78 -14.25 5.72 0.02
CA TRP A 78 -14.08 7.17 0.24
C TRP A 78 -14.20 8.00 -1.04
N GLU A 79 -13.87 7.42 -2.19
CA GLU A 79 -14.11 8.04 -3.51
C GLU A 79 -15.61 8.21 -3.79
N ARG A 80 -16.44 7.25 -3.34
CA ARG A 80 -17.90 7.31 -3.45
C ARG A 80 -18.55 8.15 -2.36
N CYS A 81 -18.01 8.06 -1.15
CA CYS A 81 -18.50 8.71 0.04
C CYS A 81 -17.34 9.33 0.84
N PRO A 82 -16.98 10.60 0.56
CA PRO A 82 -15.85 11.26 1.20
C PRO A 82 -16.01 11.33 2.72
N LYS A 83 -14.92 11.05 3.46
CA LYS A 83 -14.90 11.15 4.93
C LYS A 83 -15.17 12.55 5.45
N THR A 84 -14.88 13.56 4.64
CA THR A 84 -15.00 14.98 4.97
C THR A 84 -16.43 15.47 4.97
N THR A 85 -17.37 14.65 4.48
CA THR A 85 -18.77 15.04 4.31
C THR A 85 -19.65 14.14 5.16
N PHE A 86 -20.46 14.75 6.02
CA PHE A 86 -21.49 14.01 6.73
C PHE A 86 -22.56 13.54 5.74
N VAL A 87 -22.85 12.23 5.75
CA VAL A 87 -23.93 11.64 4.95
C VAL A 87 -24.84 10.80 5.84
N GLY A 88 -26.11 10.70 5.47
CA GLY A 88 -27.03 9.79 6.14
C GLY A 88 -26.65 8.32 5.91
N ARG A 89 -27.01 7.46 6.86
CA ARG A 89 -26.72 6.02 6.88
C ARG A 89 -26.98 5.32 5.54
N ARG A 90 -28.13 5.55 4.92
CA ARG A 90 -28.53 4.91 3.65
C ARG A 90 -27.56 5.21 2.50
N ARG A 91 -27.01 6.43 2.43
CA ARG A 91 -26.03 6.79 1.39
C ARG A 91 -24.69 6.10 1.63
N LEU A 92 -24.27 6.02 2.89
CA LEU A 92 -23.05 5.31 3.28
C LEU A 92 -23.17 3.82 2.93
N GLU A 93 -24.28 3.17 3.28
CA GLU A 93 -24.53 1.76 2.94
C GLU A 93 -24.46 1.53 1.43
N LEU A 94 -25.12 2.38 0.63
CA LEU A 94 -25.06 2.27 -0.84
C LEU A 94 -23.63 2.40 -1.39
N ALA A 95 -22.86 3.37 -0.89
CA ALA A 95 -21.48 3.58 -1.30
C ALA A 95 -20.60 2.38 -0.95
N VAL A 96 -20.81 1.77 0.22
CA VAL A 96 -20.08 0.56 0.64
C VAL A 96 -20.46 -0.62 -0.25
N HIS A 97 -21.75 -0.87 -0.49
CA HIS A 97 -22.19 -1.97 -1.35
C HIS A 97 -21.69 -1.81 -2.80
N ASP A 98 -21.75 -0.61 -3.37
CA ASP A 98 -21.21 -0.35 -4.72
C ASP A 98 -19.69 -0.55 -4.77
N ALA A 99 -18.96 -0.14 -3.73
CA ALA A 99 -17.53 -0.39 -3.61
C ALA A 99 -17.21 -1.89 -3.54
N THR A 100 -17.99 -2.65 -2.77
CA THR A 100 -17.79 -4.10 -2.61
C THR A 100 -17.94 -4.83 -3.93
N ILE A 101 -19.01 -4.55 -4.69
CA ILE A 101 -19.26 -5.20 -5.98
C ILE A 101 -18.16 -4.85 -6.98
N SER A 102 -17.84 -3.57 -7.15
CA SER A 102 -16.77 -3.12 -8.04
C SER A 102 -15.39 -3.68 -7.68
N PHE A 103 -15.08 -3.79 -6.39
CA PHE A 103 -13.77 -4.23 -5.94
C PHE A 103 -13.58 -5.73 -6.18
N ASN A 104 -14.60 -6.53 -5.87
CA ASN A 104 -14.53 -7.99 -5.93
C ASN A 104 -14.78 -8.55 -7.33
N GLU A 105 -15.80 -8.03 -8.04
CA GLU A 105 -16.26 -8.59 -9.31
C GLU A 105 -16.03 -7.66 -10.50
N GLY A 106 -15.48 -6.46 -10.25
CA GLY A 106 -15.24 -5.46 -11.28
C GLY A 106 -16.48 -4.65 -11.63
N GLU A 107 -16.29 -3.69 -12.54
CA GLU A 107 -17.32 -2.68 -12.83
C GLU A 107 -18.53 -3.26 -13.58
N LEU A 108 -18.36 -4.36 -14.33
CA LEU A 108 -19.43 -5.03 -15.07
C LEU A 108 -20.45 -5.71 -14.17
N ALA A 109 -20.09 -6.07 -12.93
CA ALA A 109 -21.01 -6.70 -11.99
C ALA A 109 -22.20 -5.79 -11.65
N ARG A 110 -22.09 -4.47 -11.84
CA ARG A 110 -23.23 -3.54 -11.70
C ARG A 110 -24.37 -3.83 -12.67
N LEU A 111 -24.13 -4.54 -13.77
CA LEU A 111 -25.19 -4.94 -14.70
C LEU A 111 -26.22 -5.85 -14.03
N THR A 112 -25.82 -6.66 -13.05
CA THR A 112 -26.74 -7.50 -12.26
C THR A 112 -27.73 -6.64 -11.47
N ILE A 113 -27.30 -5.49 -10.94
CA ILE A 113 -28.16 -4.54 -10.23
C ILE A 113 -29.18 -3.94 -11.20
N PHE A 114 -28.76 -3.59 -12.42
CA PHE A 114 -29.67 -3.08 -13.45
C PHE A 114 -30.75 -4.11 -13.80
N GLU A 115 -30.40 -5.38 -13.91
CA GLU A 115 -31.36 -6.47 -14.15
C GLU A 115 -32.37 -6.62 -13.02
N VAL A 116 -31.91 -6.63 -11.75
CA VAL A 116 -32.78 -6.68 -10.57
C VAL A 116 -33.74 -5.48 -10.51
N LEU A 117 -33.25 -4.30 -10.88
CA LEU A 117 -34.05 -3.08 -10.96
C LEU A 117 -34.91 -2.99 -12.23
N LYS A 118 -34.87 -4.01 -13.11
CA LYS A 118 -35.59 -4.05 -14.39
C LYS A 118 -35.24 -2.86 -15.31
N LEU A 119 -33.99 -2.40 -15.25
CA LEU A 119 -33.44 -1.34 -16.09
C LEU A 119 -32.69 -1.95 -17.28
N SER A 120 -32.90 -1.38 -18.47
CA SER A 120 -32.19 -1.81 -19.67
C SER A 120 -30.76 -1.28 -19.69
N ALA A 121 -29.76 -2.16 -19.58
CA ALA A 121 -28.36 -1.80 -19.78
C ALA A 121 -28.02 -1.66 -21.27
N GLY A 122 -28.02 -0.42 -21.77
CA GLY A 122 -27.67 -0.12 -23.16
C GLY A 122 -26.20 -0.42 -23.52
N ARG A 123 -25.90 -0.46 -24.82
CA ARG A 123 -24.54 -0.73 -25.36
C ARG A 123 -23.48 0.19 -24.76
N TYR A 124 -23.76 1.50 -24.70
CA TYR A 124 -22.79 2.48 -24.22
C TYR A 124 -22.44 2.32 -22.74
N LEU A 125 -23.40 1.91 -21.90
CA LEU A 125 -23.15 1.60 -20.49
C LEU A 125 -22.15 0.44 -20.37
N LYS A 126 -22.41 -0.67 -21.09
CA LYS A 126 -21.53 -1.86 -21.06
C LYS A 126 -20.11 -1.52 -21.51
N VAL A 127 -19.98 -0.73 -22.57
CA VAL A 127 -18.67 -0.23 -23.05
C VAL A 127 -17.99 0.63 -21.99
N GLY A 128 -18.70 1.58 -21.39
CA GLY A 128 -18.17 2.44 -20.33
C GLY A 128 -17.68 1.66 -19.11
N LEU A 129 -18.47 0.70 -18.62
CA LEU A 129 -18.08 -0.16 -17.49
C LEU A 129 -16.84 -0.99 -17.81
N ASN A 130 -16.75 -1.54 -19.02
CA ASN A 130 -15.57 -2.29 -19.45
C ASN A 130 -14.31 -1.41 -19.50
N LEU A 131 -14.42 -0.18 -19.99
CA LEU A 131 -13.30 0.78 -20.02
C LEU A 131 -12.84 1.15 -18.60
N LEU A 132 -13.77 1.35 -17.67
CA LEU A 132 -13.45 1.60 -16.27
C LEU A 132 -12.72 0.41 -15.63
N ASP A 133 -13.18 -0.81 -15.90
CA ASP A 133 -12.55 -2.01 -15.37
C ASP A 133 -11.14 -2.22 -15.95
N GLN A 134 -10.95 -2.01 -17.26
CA GLN A 134 -9.61 -2.04 -17.86
C GLN A 134 -8.68 -0.99 -17.25
N LYS A 135 -9.18 0.22 -16.99
CA LYS A 135 -8.38 1.27 -16.31
C LYS A 135 -8.01 0.85 -14.89
N ARG A 136 -8.93 0.23 -14.15
CA ARG A 136 -8.69 -0.33 -12.81
C ARG A 136 -7.59 -1.38 -12.85
N LEU A 137 -7.69 -2.37 -13.75
CA LEU A 137 -6.69 -3.43 -13.92
C LEU A 137 -5.33 -2.87 -14.33
N LYS A 138 -5.31 -1.91 -15.27
CA LYS A 138 -4.08 -1.23 -15.67
C LYS A 138 -3.43 -0.54 -14.48
N ASN A 139 -4.18 0.22 -13.69
CA ASN A 139 -3.66 0.92 -12.51
C ASN A 139 -3.18 -0.04 -11.41
N ALA A 140 -3.82 -1.20 -11.26
CA ALA A 140 -3.39 -2.24 -10.33
C ALA A 140 -2.07 -2.90 -10.78
N TYR A 141 -1.87 -3.04 -12.09
CA TYR A 141 -0.67 -3.63 -12.67
C TYR A 141 0.49 -2.64 -12.90
N VAL A 142 0.26 -1.32 -12.82
CA VAL A 142 1.36 -0.35 -12.82
C VAL A 142 2.21 -0.68 -11.58
N PRO A 143 3.42 -1.23 -11.75
CA PRO A 143 4.27 -1.51 -10.61
C PRO A 143 4.45 -0.21 -9.85
N GLY A 144 4.60 -0.27 -8.53
CA GLY A 144 5.12 0.84 -7.74
C GLY A 144 6.51 1.23 -8.25
N GLN A 145 6.61 1.91 -9.38
CA GLN A 145 7.84 2.42 -9.92
C GLN A 145 8.44 3.30 -8.83
N ASN A 146 9.75 3.23 -8.64
CA ASN A 146 10.47 4.08 -7.69
C ASN A 146 10.08 5.57 -7.82
N ARG A 147 9.60 6.01 -9.00
CA ARG A 147 9.00 7.32 -9.24
C ARG A 147 7.71 7.60 -8.44
N THR A 148 6.75 6.67 -8.36
CA THR A 148 5.53 6.86 -7.57
C THR A 148 5.79 6.76 -6.08
N LEU A 149 6.73 5.91 -5.63
CA LEU A 149 7.17 5.87 -4.23
C LEU A 149 7.89 7.17 -3.81
N LYS A 150 8.81 7.69 -4.64
CA LYS A 150 9.45 9.00 -4.40
C LYS A 150 8.43 10.12 -4.41
N ALA A 151 7.53 10.19 -5.39
CA ALA A 151 6.48 11.19 -5.45
C ALA A 151 5.53 11.12 -4.25
N ARG A 152 5.17 9.91 -3.77
CA ARG A 152 4.39 9.72 -2.54
C ARG A 152 5.16 10.23 -1.30
N ARG A 153 6.45 9.92 -1.17
CA ARG A 153 7.30 10.44 -0.08
C ARG A 153 7.39 11.97 -0.10
N THR A 154 7.59 12.57 -1.28
CA THR A 154 7.65 14.02 -1.44
C THR A 154 6.31 14.69 -1.08
N ARG A 155 5.17 14.13 -1.53
CA ARG A 155 3.84 14.64 -1.14
C ARG A 155 3.58 14.52 0.37
N ALA A 156 3.98 13.41 1.00
CA ALA A 156 3.85 13.25 2.45
C ALA A 156 4.74 14.20 3.25
N GLN A 157 5.93 14.55 2.74
CA GLN A 157 6.79 15.59 3.31
C GLN A 157 6.15 16.98 3.16
N GLN A 158 5.58 17.29 1.99
CA GLN A 158 4.89 18.56 1.75
C GLN A 158 3.64 18.74 2.62
N SER A 159 2.84 17.68 2.81
CA SER A 159 1.66 17.74 3.68
C SER A 159 2.02 17.91 5.16
N LYS A 160 3.13 17.32 5.62
CA LYS A 160 3.66 17.54 6.98
C LYS A 160 4.19 18.96 7.17
N ALA A 161 4.83 19.54 6.15
CA ALA A 161 5.27 20.93 6.18
C ALA A 161 4.07 21.90 6.29
N GLN A 162 3.01 21.67 5.52
CA GLN A 162 1.79 22.49 5.59
C GLN A 162 1.02 22.38 6.91
N GLN A 163 1.06 21.23 7.59
CA GLN A 163 0.45 21.08 8.93
C GLN A 163 1.24 21.79 10.03
N ASN A 164 2.56 21.91 9.91
CA ASN A 164 3.37 22.63 10.90
C ASN A 164 3.18 24.15 10.81
N ASP A 165 2.92 24.71 9.62
CA ASP A 165 2.71 26.15 9.45
C ASP A 165 1.35 26.65 9.96
N GLN A 166 0.33 25.78 10.09
CA GLN A 166 -0.98 26.17 10.64
C GLN A 166 -1.08 26.08 12.17
N ASN A 167 -0.08 25.48 12.85
CA ASN A 167 -0.11 25.27 14.31
C ASN A 167 0.87 26.15 15.10
N TYR A 168 1.62 27.06 14.45
CA TYR A 168 2.51 27.99 15.17
C TYR A 168 1.75 29.26 15.60
N SER A 169 0.99 29.15 16.69
CA SER A 169 0.56 30.31 17.46
C SER A 169 1.59 30.57 18.56
N SER A 170 2.35 31.66 18.45
CA SER A 170 3.19 32.15 19.55
C SER A 170 2.26 32.54 20.71
N GLY A 171 2.26 31.74 21.77
CA GLY A 171 1.46 31.95 22.96
C GLY A 171 1.76 33.33 23.54
N LYS A 172 0.75 34.21 23.51
CA LYS A 172 0.74 35.44 24.30
C LYS A 172 0.20 35.11 25.67
N TYR A 173 1.07 35.17 26.67
CA TYR A 173 0.70 35.54 28.03
C TYR A 173 1.37 36.88 28.33
#